data_AF-A0A964N6Z2-F1
#
_entry.id   AF-A0A964N6Z2-F1
#
_cell.length_a   1.000
_cell.length_b   1.000
_cell.length_c   1.000
_cell.angle_alpha   90.00
_cell.angle_beta   90.00
_cell.angle_gamma   90.00
#
_symmetry.space_group_name_H-M   'P 1'
#
loop_
_entity.id
_entity.type
_entity.pdbx_description
1 polymer ?
#
loop_
_entity_poly.entity_id
_entity_poly.type
_entity_poly.pdbx_seq_one_letter_code
_entity_poly.pdbx_strand_id
1 'polypeptide(L)'
;MTTTSLSIDREKADAALTEIVNMDRRRRLVERVRNSERRIDTSAWNRSNANLSVSSHWTELALSGRVAICPSVRLELLISARGPGDYAAFADELDGLPSYPLNHRVTSRAEVVQGLLAERSRHRGPTAVDLLVAAIAEANDSTLLHYERHFDAIARVTGQPAEWIARRGTLD
;
A
#
# COMPACT_ATOMS: atom_id res chain seq x y z
N MET A 1 -44.00 5.57 -38.16
CA MET A 1 -43.86 5.16 -36.75
C MET A 1 -42.86 4.01 -36.68
N THR A 2 -41.56 4.27 -36.47
CA THR A 2 -40.55 3.21 -36.20
C THR A 2 -39.22 3.73 -35.64
N THR A 3 -39.06 5.04 -35.40
CA THR A 3 -37.77 5.62 -34.96
C THR A 3 -37.44 5.33 -33.50
N THR A 4 -38.44 5.07 -32.64
CA THR A 4 -38.26 4.93 -31.19
C THR A 4 -37.67 3.58 -30.77
N SER A 5 -37.95 2.48 -31.48
CA SER A 5 -37.43 1.15 -31.12
C SER A 5 -35.93 1.04 -31.37
N LEU A 6 -35.45 1.58 -32.50
CA LEU A 6 -34.02 1.53 -32.87
C LEU A 6 -33.14 2.37 -31.93
N SER A 7 -33.65 3.46 -31.34
CA SER A 7 -32.86 4.31 -30.43
C SER A 7 -32.70 3.67 -29.04
N ILE A 8 -33.73 2.99 -28.55
CA ILE A 8 -33.70 2.26 -27.27
C ILE A 8 -32.72 1.08 -27.32
N ASP A 9 -32.64 0.38 -28.44
CA ASP A 9 -31.71 -0.75 -28.61
C ASP A 9 -30.24 -0.30 -28.66
N ARG A 10 -29.97 0.87 -29.24
CA ARG A 10 -28.63 1.46 -29.28
C ARG A 10 -28.17 1.93 -27.90
N GLU A 11 -29.05 2.56 -27.13
CA GLU A 11 -28.75 3.02 -25.78
C GLU A 11 -28.47 1.85 -24.82
N LYS A 12 -29.22 0.74 -24.95
CA LYS A 12 -28.94 -0.51 -24.22
C LYS A 12 -27.61 -1.14 -24.62
N ALA A 13 -27.27 -1.14 -25.92
CA ALA A 13 -26.00 -1.66 -26.40
C ALA A 13 -24.81 -0.83 -25.89
N ASP A 14 -24.92 0.51 -25.88
CA ASP A 14 -23.89 1.42 -25.37
C ASP A 14 -23.71 1.27 -23.85
N ALA A 15 -24.80 1.07 -23.10
CA ALA A 15 -24.75 0.77 -21.66
C ALA A 15 -24.06 -0.56 -21.38
N ALA A 16 -24.40 -1.63 -22.12
CA ALA A 16 -23.77 -2.94 -21.99
C ALA A 16 -22.27 -2.90 -22.35
N LEU A 17 -21.91 -2.16 -23.41
CA LEU A 17 -20.51 -1.95 -23.80
C LEU A 17 -19.73 -1.21 -22.71
N THR A 18 -20.34 -0.17 -22.11
CA THR A 18 -19.75 0.58 -20.99
C THR A 18 -19.52 -0.32 -19.77
N GLU A 19 -20.48 -1.18 -19.45
CA GLU A 19 -20.35 -2.15 -18.36
C GLU A 19 -19.22 -3.16 -18.61
N ILE A 20 -19.15 -3.72 -19.82
CA ILE A 20 -18.08 -4.65 -20.22
C ILE A 20 -16.69 -3.99 -20.11
N VAL A 21 -16.53 -2.76 -20.61
CA VAL A 21 -15.28 -2.01 -20.51
C VAL A 21 -14.90 -1.73 -19.04
N ASN A 22 -15.89 -1.39 -18.20
CA ASN A 22 -15.66 -1.16 -16.77
C ASN A 22 -15.25 -2.45 -16.04
N MET A 23 -15.89 -3.58 -16.34
CA MET A 23 -15.54 -4.88 -15.78
C MET A 23 -14.11 -5.29 -16.14
N ASP A 24 -13.73 -5.12 -17.40
CA ASP A 24 -12.39 -5.45 -17.87
C ASP A 24 -11.33 -4.53 -17.24
N ARG A 25 -11.59 -3.22 -17.16
CA ARG A 25 -10.71 -2.27 -16.43
C ARG A 25 -10.54 -2.68 -14.97
N ARG A 26 -11.63 -3.09 -14.30
CA ARG A 26 -11.60 -3.56 -12.91
C ARG A 26 -10.77 -4.83 -12.76
N ARG A 27 -10.93 -5.79 -13.66
CA ARG A 27 -10.13 -7.03 -13.68
C ARG A 27 -8.64 -6.74 -13.82
N ARG A 28 -8.24 -5.93 -14.80
CA ARG A 28 -6.83 -5.56 -15.01
C ARG A 28 -6.25 -4.82 -13.80
N LEU A 29 -7.05 -3.97 -13.14
CA LEU A 29 -6.63 -3.31 -11.91
C LEU A 29 -6.40 -4.32 -10.78
N VAL A 30 -7.32 -5.27 -10.58
CA VAL A 30 -7.19 -6.34 -9.58
C VAL A 30 -5.93 -7.17 -9.83
N GLU A 31 -5.67 -7.60 -11.07
CA GLU A 31 -4.47 -8.35 -11.42
C GLU A 31 -3.20 -7.53 -11.18
N ARG A 32 -3.20 -6.23 -11.51
CA ARG A 32 -2.07 -5.33 -11.24
C ARG A 32 -1.79 -5.18 -9.74
N VAL A 33 -2.81 -4.90 -8.93
CA VAL A 33 -2.68 -4.79 -7.47
C VAL A 33 -2.24 -6.12 -6.86
N ARG A 34 -2.79 -7.23 -7.35
CA ARG A 34 -2.41 -8.58 -6.91
C ARG A 34 -0.94 -8.87 -7.19
N ASN A 35 -0.37 -8.34 -8.27
CA ASN A 35 1.02 -8.58 -8.69
C ASN A 35 1.99 -7.47 -8.30
N SER A 36 1.52 -6.34 -7.75
CA SER A 36 2.39 -5.20 -7.40
C SER A 36 3.40 -5.57 -6.32
N GLU A 37 4.52 -4.85 -6.28
CA GLU A 37 5.39 -4.81 -5.10
C GLU A 37 4.58 -4.38 -3.86
N ARG A 38 5.00 -4.84 -2.68
CA ARG A 38 4.53 -4.41 -1.38
C ARG A 38 5.53 -3.46 -0.75
N ARG A 39 5.07 -2.28 -0.34
CA ARG A 39 5.84 -1.39 0.53
C ARG A 39 5.51 -1.70 1.97
N ILE A 40 6.49 -2.17 2.72
CA ILE A 40 6.25 -2.59 4.11
C ILE A 40 6.28 -1.39 5.05
N ASP A 41 5.31 -1.36 5.95
CA ASP A 41 5.36 -0.56 7.17
C ASP A 41 5.91 -1.38 8.37
N THR A 42 6.55 -0.69 9.32
CA THR A 42 7.09 -1.27 10.56
C THR A 42 6.07 -2.14 11.30
N SER A 43 4.78 -1.74 11.33
CA SER A 43 3.72 -2.52 11.99
C SER A 43 3.50 -3.91 11.37
N ALA A 44 3.67 -4.03 10.04
CA ALA A 44 3.59 -5.29 9.32
C ALA A 44 4.86 -6.13 9.51
N TRP A 45 6.04 -5.51 9.41
CA TRP A 45 7.32 -6.20 9.66
C TRP A 45 7.33 -6.91 11.01
N ASN A 46 6.99 -6.18 12.07
CA ASN A 46 6.99 -6.69 13.45
C ASN A 46 5.99 -7.83 13.68
N ARG A 47 5.02 -8.00 12.78
CA ARG A 47 3.98 -9.03 12.83
C ARG A 47 4.14 -10.12 11.77
N SER A 48 5.18 -10.04 10.94
CA SER A 48 5.44 -10.97 9.83
C SER A 48 5.49 -12.44 10.26
N ASN A 49 5.86 -12.72 11.51
CA ASN A 49 5.92 -14.08 12.05
C ASN A 49 4.88 -14.36 13.15
N ALA A 50 3.77 -13.61 13.20
CA ALA A 50 2.80 -13.71 14.29
C ALA A 50 2.06 -15.06 14.34
N ASN A 51 1.80 -15.68 13.18
CA ASN A 51 1.23 -17.03 13.06
C ASN A 51 1.54 -17.62 11.68
N LEU A 52 1.23 -18.92 11.48
CA LEU A 52 1.56 -19.65 10.25
C LEU A 52 0.97 -19.03 8.97
N SER A 53 -0.25 -18.50 9.03
CA SER A 53 -0.87 -17.86 7.86
C SER A 53 -0.15 -16.59 7.47
N VAL A 54 0.22 -15.77 8.45
CA VAL A 54 0.91 -14.50 8.24
C VAL A 54 2.34 -14.73 7.77
N SER A 55 3.05 -15.67 8.40
CA SER A 55 4.42 -16.01 8.00
C SER A 55 4.48 -16.64 6.62
N SER A 56 3.54 -17.51 6.25
CA SER A 56 3.49 -18.08 4.90
C SER A 56 3.28 -17.01 3.83
N HIS A 57 2.35 -16.08 4.06
CA HIS A 57 2.09 -14.96 3.15
C HIS A 57 3.29 -14.02 3.04
N TRP A 58 3.89 -13.67 4.18
CA TRP A 58 5.12 -12.89 4.22
C TRP A 58 6.26 -13.55 3.45
N THR A 59 6.50 -14.83 3.69
CA THR A 59 7.55 -15.61 3.00
C THR A 59 7.29 -15.66 1.50
N GLU A 60 6.05 -15.85 1.05
CA GLU A 60 5.71 -15.79 -0.38
C GLU A 60 6.08 -14.43 -0.99
N LEU A 61 5.69 -13.34 -0.34
CA LEU A 61 6.02 -11.98 -0.81
C LEU A 61 7.53 -11.73 -0.85
N ALA A 62 8.26 -12.13 0.19
CA ALA A 62 9.70 -11.95 0.28
C ALA A 62 10.43 -12.77 -0.79
N LEU A 63 10.13 -14.07 -0.90
CA LEU A 63 10.78 -14.96 -1.87
C LEU A 63 10.44 -14.63 -3.33
N SER A 64 9.29 -14.01 -3.58
CA SER A 64 8.95 -13.52 -4.92
C SER A 64 9.59 -12.18 -5.29
N GLY A 65 10.41 -11.60 -4.41
CA GLY A 65 11.07 -10.30 -4.65
C GLY A 65 10.09 -9.13 -4.67
N ARG A 66 8.91 -9.30 -4.05
CA ARG A 66 7.82 -8.32 -4.09
C ARG A 66 7.75 -7.49 -2.82
N VAL A 67 8.83 -7.44 -2.08
CA VAL A 67 8.95 -6.74 -0.82
C VAL A 67 9.96 -5.62 -0.97
N ALA A 68 9.55 -4.40 -0.63
CA ALA A 68 10.43 -3.24 -0.56
C ALA A 68 10.28 -2.49 0.75
N ILE A 69 11.35 -1.81 1.14
CA ILE A 69 11.44 -1.04 2.37
C ILE A 69 11.53 0.46 2.08
N CYS A 70 11.11 1.29 3.04
CA CYS A 70 11.34 2.74 3.02
C CYS A 70 12.55 3.09 3.90
N PRO A 71 13.34 4.13 3.58
CA PRO A 71 14.41 4.58 4.46
C PRO A 71 13.93 4.92 5.88
N SER A 72 12.73 5.45 6.04
CA SER A 72 12.13 5.73 7.35
C SER A 72 11.81 4.45 8.14
N VAL A 73 11.19 3.45 7.50
CA VAL A 73 10.91 2.14 8.11
C VAL A 73 12.20 1.42 8.46
N ARG A 74 13.21 1.48 7.58
CA ARG A 74 14.55 0.93 7.88
C ARG A 74 15.12 1.51 9.18
N LEU A 75 15.03 2.83 9.37
CA LEU A 75 15.50 3.46 10.60
C LEU A 75 14.70 3.01 11.82
N GLU A 76 13.38 2.88 11.71
CA GLU A 76 12.54 2.38 12.81
C GLU A 76 12.86 0.94 13.20
N LEU A 77 13.11 0.08 12.21
CA LEU A 77 13.50 -1.31 12.46
C LEU A 77 14.86 -1.39 13.14
N LEU A 78 15.86 -0.64 12.66
CA LEU A 78 17.22 -0.69 13.21
C LEU A 78 17.31 -0.24 14.68
N ILE A 79 16.31 0.49 15.20
CA ILE A 79 16.22 0.84 16.63
C ILE A 79 16.13 -0.42 17.51
N SER A 80 15.62 -1.55 17.00
CA SER A 80 15.48 -2.78 17.79
C SER A 80 16.82 -3.51 18.03
N ALA A 81 17.89 -3.09 17.36
CA ALA A 81 19.20 -3.70 17.52
C ALA A 81 19.73 -3.52 18.96
N ARG A 82 20.26 -4.60 19.55
CA ARG A 82 20.71 -4.67 20.94
C ARG A 82 22.17 -4.21 21.14
N GLY A 83 22.84 -3.79 20.08
CA GLY A 83 24.22 -3.30 20.11
C GLY A 83 24.85 -3.22 18.70
N PRO A 84 26.12 -2.81 18.59
CA PRO A 84 26.75 -2.55 17.29
C PRO A 84 26.81 -3.75 16.34
N GLY A 85 27.11 -4.94 16.86
CA GLY A 85 27.17 -6.16 16.04
C GLY A 85 25.79 -6.59 15.52
N ASP A 86 24.78 -6.50 16.37
CA ASP A 86 23.38 -6.79 16.02
C ASP A 86 22.85 -5.78 14.99
N TYR A 87 23.18 -4.49 15.18
CA TYR A 87 22.83 -3.43 14.22
C TYR A 87 23.45 -3.69 12.84
N ALA A 88 24.74 -4.03 12.80
CA ALA A 88 25.43 -4.29 11.54
C ALA A 88 24.84 -5.50 10.80
N ALA A 89 24.55 -6.58 11.52
CA ALA A 89 23.91 -7.76 10.95
C ALA A 89 22.51 -7.46 10.43
N PHE A 90 21.69 -6.72 11.18
CA PHE A 90 20.34 -6.38 10.74
C PHE A 90 20.33 -5.37 9.59
N ALA A 91 21.27 -4.42 9.58
CA ALA A 91 21.45 -3.49 8.47
C ALA A 91 21.80 -4.21 7.16
N ASP A 92 22.68 -5.22 7.22
CA ASP A 92 23.06 -6.07 6.09
C ASP A 92 21.86 -6.89 5.56
N GLU A 93 21.07 -7.47 6.46
CA GLU A 93 19.82 -8.16 6.08
C GLU A 93 18.86 -7.23 5.32
N LEU A 94 18.64 -6.02 5.85
CA LEU A 94 17.76 -5.04 5.24
C LEU A 94 18.32 -4.44 3.94
N ASP A 95 19.63 -4.51 3.69
CA ASP A 95 20.24 -4.10 2.41
C ASP A 95 19.90 -5.05 1.27
N GLY A 96 19.47 -6.27 1.58
CA GLY A 96 18.92 -7.21 0.60
C GLY A 96 17.56 -6.81 0.03
N LEU A 97 16.89 -5.81 0.61
CA LEU A 97 15.57 -5.35 0.16
C LEU A 97 15.66 -4.11 -0.74
N PRO A 98 14.91 -4.06 -1.85
CA PRO A 98 14.73 -2.84 -2.62
C PRO A 98 14.28 -1.67 -1.74
N SER A 99 14.94 -0.53 -1.90
CA SER A 99 14.64 0.71 -1.18
C SER A 99 14.55 1.87 -2.16
N TYR A 100 13.64 2.81 -1.86
CA TYR A 100 13.34 3.92 -2.75
C TYR A 100 13.57 5.25 -2.03
N PRO A 101 14.09 6.27 -2.73
CA PRO A 101 14.58 7.48 -2.09
C PRO A 101 13.45 8.33 -1.50
N LEU A 102 13.71 8.89 -0.32
CA LEU A 102 12.98 10.04 0.20
C LEU A 102 13.45 11.30 -0.56
N ASN A 103 12.69 11.71 -1.57
CA ASN A 103 12.99 12.90 -2.36
C ASN A 103 11.90 13.97 -2.17
N HIS A 104 12.13 15.16 -2.75
CA HIS A 104 11.20 16.28 -2.62
C HIS A 104 9.78 15.95 -3.10
N ARG A 105 9.62 15.13 -4.15
CA ARG A 105 8.29 14.72 -4.64
C ARG A 105 7.54 13.92 -3.58
N VAL A 106 8.22 13.02 -2.88
CA VAL A 106 7.64 12.22 -1.79
C VAL A 106 7.27 13.12 -0.60
N THR A 107 8.16 14.00 -0.16
CA THR A 107 7.90 14.86 1.01
C THR A 107 6.77 15.84 0.74
N SER A 108 6.75 16.48 -0.45
CA SER A 108 5.64 17.36 -0.84
C SER A 108 4.32 16.58 -0.96
N ARG A 109 4.35 15.34 -1.46
CA ARG A 109 3.14 14.51 -1.52
C ARG A 109 2.62 14.17 -0.12
N ALA A 110 3.50 13.84 0.82
CA ALA A 110 3.13 13.58 2.21
C ALA A 110 2.42 14.77 2.86
N GLU A 111 2.90 16.01 2.63
CA GLU A 111 2.24 17.23 3.11
C GLU A 111 0.85 17.44 2.49
N VAL A 112 0.71 17.20 1.17
CA VAL A 112 -0.60 17.26 0.50
C VAL A 112 -1.57 16.25 1.11
N VAL A 113 -1.14 15.01 1.34
CA VAL A 113 -1.97 13.97 1.97
C VAL A 113 -2.35 14.35 3.40
N GLN A 114 -1.43 14.93 4.17
CA GLN A 114 -1.72 15.45 5.50
C GLN A 114 -2.78 16.57 5.45
N GLY A 115 -2.70 17.47 4.46
CA GLY A 115 -3.71 18.49 4.19
C GLY A 115 -5.10 17.89 3.91
N LEU A 116 -5.17 16.89 3.03
CA LEU A 116 -6.42 16.17 2.72
C LEU A 116 -7.03 15.47 3.95
N LEU A 117 -6.18 14.95 4.84
CA LEU A 117 -6.61 14.41 6.13
C LEU A 117 -7.07 15.52 7.08
N ALA A 118 -6.46 16.70 7.02
CA ALA A 118 -6.79 17.83 7.87
C ALA A 118 -8.19 18.39 7.58
N GLU A 119 -8.58 18.46 6.32
CA GLU A 119 -9.95 18.78 5.88
C GLU A 119 -11.02 17.90 6.54
N ARG A 120 -10.64 16.69 6.96
CA ARG A 120 -11.52 15.69 7.61
C ARG A 120 -11.23 15.53 9.11
N SER A 121 -10.43 16.43 9.69
CA SER A 121 -9.96 16.36 11.08
C SER A 121 -9.26 15.04 11.45
N ARG A 122 -8.60 14.39 10.48
CA ARG A 122 -7.85 13.12 10.66
C ARG A 122 -6.32 13.28 10.64
N HIS A 123 -5.81 14.49 10.42
CA HIS A 123 -4.36 14.76 10.28
C HIS A 123 -3.50 14.41 11.51
N ARG A 124 -4.11 14.28 12.71
CA ARG A 124 -3.40 13.90 13.95
C ARG A 124 -3.30 12.38 14.15
N GLY A 125 -3.86 11.58 13.25
CA GLY A 125 -3.81 10.13 13.34
C GLY A 125 -2.46 9.60 12.84
N PRO A 126 -2.18 9.64 11.53
CA PRO A 126 -0.93 9.14 10.99
C PRO A 126 0.28 9.95 11.46
N THR A 127 1.39 9.27 11.68
CA THR A 127 2.68 9.90 11.96
C THR A 127 3.30 10.51 10.70
N ALA A 128 4.35 11.30 10.85
CA ALA A 128 5.13 11.77 9.70
C ALA A 128 5.75 10.60 8.92
N VAL A 129 6.17 9.54 9.61
CA VAL A 129 6.70 8.32 8.97
C VAL A 129 5.61 7.63 8.15
N ASP A 130 4.40 7.46 8.70
CA ASP A 130 3.27 6.84 8.00
C ASP A 130 2.99 7.58 6.68
N LEU A 131 2.97 8.91 6.71
CA LEU A 131 2.72 9.74 5.53
C LEU A 131 3.82 9.60 4.47
N LEU A 132 5.10 9.55 4.88
CA LEU A 132 6.23 9.36 3.97
C LEU A 132 6.22 7.97 3.34
N VAL A 133 5.94 6.93 4.13
CA VAL A 133 5.85 5.54 3.65
C VAL A 133 4.72 5.40 2.64
N ALA A 134 3.54 5.95 2.95
CA ALA A 134 2.41 5.95 2.04
C ALA A 134 2.70 6.73 0.75
N ALA A 135 3.35 7.89 0.84
CA ALA A 135 3.74 8.68 -0.33
C ALA A 135 4.76 7.96 -1.23
N ILE A 136 5.72 7.21 -0.65
CA ILE A 136 6.63 6.36 -1.41
C ILE A 136 5.87 5.23 -2.10
N ALA A 137 4.97 4.55 -1.39
CA ALA A 137 4.17 3.47 -1.96
C ALA A 137 3.33 3.96 -3.14
N GLU A 138 2.66 5.11 -2.99
CA GLU A 138 1.88 5.75 -4.05
C GLU A 138 2.76 6.15 -5.25
N ALA A 139 3.94 6.73 -5.01
CA ALA A 139 4.81 7.19 -6.08
C ALA A 139 5.41 6.07 -6.95
N ASN A 140 5.40 4.83 -6.46
CA ASN A 140 5.97 3.65 -7.12
C ASN A 140 4.92 2.59 -7.50
N ASP A 141 3.63 2.93 -7.44
CA ASP A 141 2.52 2.01 -7.71
C ASP A 141 2.58 0.72 -6.85
N SER A 142 3.19 0.80 -5.66
CA SER A 142 3.29 -0.32 -4.71
C SER A 142 2.05 -0.39 -3.82
N THR A 143 1.67 -1.60 -3.42
CA THR A 143 0.64 -1.80 -2.40
C THR A 143 1.27 -1.61 -1.04
N LEU A 144 0.71 -0.75 -0.20
CA LEU A 144 1.20 -0.59 1.17
C LEU A 144 0.79 -1.79 2.02
N LEU A 145 1.74 -2.52 2.60
CA LEU A 145 1.50 -3.63 3.51
C LEU A 145 1.67 -3.17 4.96
N HIS A 146 0.61 -3.23 5.75
CA HIS A 146 0.57 -2.65 7.10
C HIS A 146 -0.24 -3.49 8.09
N TYR A 147 -0.20 -3.10 9.37
CA TYR A 147 -1.13 -3.55 10.40
C TYR A 147 -1.57 -2.39 11.32
N GLU A 148 -1.67 -1.18 10.77
CA GLU A 148 -2.10 0.04 11.48
C GLU A 148 -3.29 0.71 10.79
N ARG A 149 -4.30 1.17 11.56
CA ARG A 149 -5.54 1.79 11.06
C ARG A 149 -5.32 3.17 10.44
N HIS A 150 -4.21 3.85 10.74
CA HIS A 150 -3.90 5.15 10.18
C HIS A 150 -3.71 5.08 8.66
N PHE A 151 -3.23 3.96 8.13
CA PHE A 151 -3.10 3.75 6.70
C PHE A 151 -4.44 3.56 5.97
N ASP A 152 -5.48 3.04 6.63
CA ASP A 152 -6.84 3.07 6.04
C ASP A 152 -7.32 4.51 5.82
N ALA A 153 -6.94 5.44 6.72
CA ALA A 153 -7.31 6.84 6.58
C ALA A 153 -6.56 7.50 5.42
N ILE A 154 -5.28 7.18 5.25
CA ILE A 154 -4.47 7.64 4.13
C ILE A 154 -5.03 7.08 2.81
N ALA A 155 -5.22 5.77 2.71
CA ALA A 155 -5.74 5.11 1.51
C ALA A 155 -7.12 5.65 1.10
N ARG A 156 -7.97 6.04 2.06
CA ARG A 156 -9.27 6.68 1.75
C ARG A 156 -9.14 8.04 1.04
N VAL A 157 -8.09 8.81 1.31
CA VAL A 157 -7.90 10.14 0.68
C VAL A 157 -7.01 10.09 -0.55
N THR A 158 -6.13 9.08 -0.68
CA THR A 158 -5.24 8.93 -1.86
C THR A 158 -5.80 7.98 -2.91
N GLY A 159 -6.64 7.01 -2.50
CA GLY A 159 -7.07 5.90 -3.35
C GLY A 159 -5.96 4.87 -3.62
N GLN A 160 -4.80 5.00 -2.98
CA GLN A 160 -3.69 4.07 -3.18
C GLN A 160 -4.02 2.67 -2.63
N PRO A 161 -3.48 1.60 -3.22
CA PRO A 161 -3.66 0.25 -2.69
C PRO A 161 -3.01 0.11 -1.31
N ALA A 162 -3.76 -0.44 -0.36
CA ALA A 162 -3.30 -0.79 0.97
C ALA A 162 -3.83 -2.17 1.35
N GLU A 163 -2.98 -2.95 2.00
CA GLU A 163 -3.20 -4.34 2.38
C GLU A 163 -2.84 -4.50 3.86
N TRP A 164 -3.77 -5.05 4.62
CA TRP A 164 -3.47 -5.51 5.97
C TRP A 164 -2.75 -6.86 5.89
N ILE A 165 -1.60 -7.01 6.57
CA ILE A 165 -0.84 -8.27 6.58
C ILE A 165 -1.64 -9.44 7.18
N ALA A 166 -2.63 -9.13 8.00
CA ALA A 166 -3.62 -10.06 8.54
C ALA A 166 -4.95 -9.33 8.69
N ARG A 167 -6.05 -10.06 8.90
CA ARG A 167 -7.35 -9.42 9.17
C ARG A 167 -7.22 -8.46 10.36
N ARG A 168 -7.73 -7.24 10.23
CA ARG A 168 -7.72 -6.25 11.32
C ARG A 168 -8.29 -6.85 12.61
N GLY A 169 -7.55 -6.67 13.70
CA GLY A 169 -7.91 -7.11 15.05
C GLY A 169 -7.67 -8.60 15.33
N THR A 170 -6.94 -9.32 14.47
CA THR A 170 -6.54 -10.72 14.75
C THR A 170 -5.16 -10.87 15.37
N LEU A 171 -4.34 -9.83 15.28
CA LEU A 171 -3.01 -9.69 15.89
C LEU A 171 -3.05 -8.51 16.87
N ASP A 172 -2.26 -8.59 17.94
CA ASP A 172 -2.22 -7.66 19.08
C ASP A 172 -1.71 -6.25 18.73
#